data_AF-A0A7K4NT86-F1
#
_entry.id   AF-A0A7K4NT86-F1
#
_cell.length_a   1.000
_cell.length_b   1.000
_cell.length_c   1.000
_cell.angle_alpha   90.00
_cell.angle_beta   90.00
_cell.angle_gamma   90.00
#
_symmetry.space_group_name_H-M   'P 1'
#
loop_
_entity.id
_entity.type
_entity.pdbx_description
1 polymer ?
#
loop_
_entity_poly.entity_id
_entity_poly.type
_entity_poly.pdbx_seq_one_letter_code
_entity_poly.pdbx_strand_id
1 'polypeptide(L)'
;MELEVNDMKVLGAIKRGASGLRNIKNVVHLKNEELEKILDVLDQSNMITIRYGSGLLGQKKVMLGVTENGIKQMDEYADGLSKRWREMVNLAIAGERATLDQMIRDEPLLVNMMVFYGVTDTATLSRLNLRFLLEGKHLCYKCKKELGKFSQKFSVSDVRKFNFKLPRGMTTRDDLCNDCFDKLDTSRQRG
;
A
#
# COMPACT_ATOMS: atom_id res chain seq x y z
N MET A 1 13.73 8.91 -19.68
CA MET A 1 12.28 8.87 -19.52
C MET A 1 12.01 8.41 -18.10
N GLU A 2 11.19 9.13 -17.36
CA GLU A 2 10.79 8.72 -16.00
C GLU A 2 9.46 7.98 -16.14
N LEU A 3 9.45 6.69 -15.77
CA LEU A 3 8.24 5.86 -15.84
C LEU A 3 7.34 6.19 -14.64
N GLU A 4 6.05 6.38 -14.91
CA GLU A 4 5.05 6.64 -13.88
C GLU A 4 4.65 5.35 -13.14
N VAL A 5 3.97 5.53 -12.02
CA VAL A 5 3.48 4.40 -11.20
C VAL A 5 2.59 3.44 -12.01
N ASN A 6 1.75 3.97 -12.89
CA ASN A 6 0.87 3.17 -13.72
C ASN A 6 1.63 2.40 -14.81
N ASP A 7 2.72 2.96 -15.35
CA ASP A 7 3.61 2.26 -16.29
C ASP A 7 4.22 1.02 -15.62
N MET A 8 4.75 1.19 -14.40
CA MET A 8 5.32 0.09 -13.63
C MET A 8 4.26 -0.95 -13.25
N LYS A 9 3.04 -0.52 -12.94
CA LYS A 9 1.92 -1.42 -12.66
C LYS A 9 1.56 -2.28 -13.88
N VAL A 10 1.53 -1.70 -15.08
CA VAL A 10 1.29 -2.42 -16.34
C VAL A 10 2.44 -3.38 -16.64
N LEU A 11 3.68 -2.92 -16.52
CA LEU A 11 4.87 -3.75 -16.75
C LEU A 11 4.90 -4.97 -15.81
N GLY A 12 4.57 -4.77 -14.53
CA GLY A 12 4.44 -5.85 -13.57
C GLY A 12 3.28 -6.81 -13.82
N ALA A 13 2.15 -6.33 -14.33
CA ALA A 13 1.06 -7.19 -14.75
C ALA A 13 1.47 -8.10 -15.93
N ILE A 14 2.20 -7.56 -16.91
CA ILE A 14 2.71 -8.32 -18.06
C ILE A 14 3.73 -9.38 -17.59
N LYS A 15 4.67 -9.03 -16.70
CA LYS A 15 5.65 -9.99 -16.12
C LYS A 15 4.96 -11.18 -15.44
N ARG A 16 3.78 -10.97 -14.84
CA ARG A 16 2.98 -12.03 -14.19
C ARG A 16 2.11 -12.85 -15.14
N GLY A 17 2.25 -12.64 -16.45
CA GLY A 17 1.55 -13.42 -17.47
C GLY A 17 0.17 -12.89 -17.84
N ALA A 18 -0.19 -11.67 -17.44
CA ALA A 18 -1.39 -11.02 -17.96
C ALA A 18 -1.23 -10.79 -19.47
N SER A 19 -1.80 -11.69 -20.26
CA SER A 19 -1.73 -11.64 -21.73
C SER A 19 -3.00 -11.02 -22.31
N GLY A 20 -2.83 -9.97 -23.11
CA GLY A 20 -3.92 -9.25 -23.78
C GLY A 20 -4.50 -8.09 -22.96
N LEU A 21 -5.00 -7.08 -23.68
CA LEU A 21 -5.50 -5.81 -23.14
C LEU A 21 -6.53 -5.97 -22.01
N ARG A 22 -7.52 -6.85 -22.19
CA ARG A 22 -8.59 -7.07 -21.19
C ARG A 22 -8.04 -7.58 -19.86
N ASN A 23 -7.08 -8.51 -19.89
CA ASN A 23 -6.53 -9.10 -18.68
C ASN A 23 -5.66 -8.10 -17.93
N ILE A 24 -4.83 -7.36 -18.66
CA ILE A 24 -4.00 -6.29 -18.07
C ILE A 24 -4.91 -5.25 -17.42
N LYS A 25 -5.91 -4.75 -18.17
CA LYS A 25 -6.90 -3.81 -17.67
C LYS A 25 -7.53 -4.25 -16.34
N ASN A 26 -7.93 -5.51 -16.24
CA ASN A 26 -8.56 -6.05 -15.04
C ASN A 26 -7.60 -6.06 -13.84
N VAL A 27 -6.31 -6.31 -14.06
CA VAL A 27 -5.27 -6.31 -13.01
C VAL A 27 -4.91 -4.89 -12.59
N VAL A 28 -4.81 -3.97 -13.55
CA VAL A 28 -4.31 -2.61 -13.28
C VAL A 28 -5.41 -1.58 -12.99
N HIS A 29 -6.67 -1.91 -13.28
CA HIS A 29 -7.85 -1.05 -13.11
C HIS A 29 -7.80 0.28 -13.88
N LEU A 30 -7.25 0.27 -15.10
CA LEU A 30 -7.13 1.45 -15.96
C LEU A 30 -8.23 1.50 -17.04
N LYS A 31 -8.43 2.67 -17.65
CA LYS A 31 -9.27 2.80 -18.86
C LYS A 31 -8.52 2.27 -20.09
N ASN A 32 -9.24 1.94 -21.16
CA ASN A 32 -8.61 1.40 -22.39
C ASN A 32 -7.63 2.40 -22.99
N GLU A 33 -8.05 3.66 -23.18
CA GLU A 33 -7.22 4.71 -23.77
C GLU A 33 -5.95 5.00 -22.95
N GLU A 34 -6.05 4.91 -21.63
CA GLU A 34 -4.90 5.07 -20.74
C GLU A 34 -3.95 3.89 -20.85
N LEU A 35 -4.48 2.66 -20.85
CA LEU A 35 -3.68 1.46 -21.03
C LEU A 35 -2.97 1.42 -22.39
N GLU A 36 -3.63 1.84 -23.47
CA GLU A 36 -3.04 1.91 -24.80
C GLU A 36 -1.87 2.89 -24.85
N LYS A 37 -2.03 4.10 -24.28
CA LYS A 37 -0.93 5.08 -24.17
C LYS A 37 0.27 4.53 -23.38
N ILE A 38 0.01 3.83 -22.28
CA ILE A 38 1.06 3.21 -21.47
C ILE A 38 1.78 2.11 -22.27
N LEU A 39 1.03 1.26 -22.98
CA LEU A 39 1.63 0.21 -23.81
C LEU A 39 2.49 0.80 -24.93
N ASP A 40 2.06 1.88 -25.56
CA ASP A 40 2.86 2.59 -26.58
C ASP A 40 4.16 3.14 -25.98
N VAL A 41 4.11 3.77 -24.80
CA VAL A 41 5.30 4.28 -24.10
C VAL A 41 6.25 3.14 -23.75
N LEU A 42 5.74 2.03 -23.22
CA LEU A 42 6.54 0.87 -22.84
C LEU A 42 7.18 0.18 -24.05
N ASP A 43 6.48 0.11 -25.19
CA ASP A 43 7.00 -0.47 -26.42
C ASP A 43 8.09 0.42 -27.03
N GLN A 44 7.83 1.73 -27.15
CA GLN A 44 8.81 2.73 -27.62
C GLN A 44 10.07 2.79 -26.75
N SER A 45 9.92 2.50 -25.46
CA SER A 45 11.03 2.46 -24.49
C SER A 45 11.73 1.11 -24.43
N ASN A 46 11.39 0.17 -25.32
CA ASN A 46 11.93 -1.19 -25.37
C ASN A 46 11.80 -1.93 -24.02
N MET A 47 10.70 -1.70 -23.29
CA MET A 47 10.39 -2.37 -22.02
C MET A 47 9.54 -3.63 -22.23
N ILE A 48 8.74 -3.63 -23.29
CA ILE A 48 7.89 -4.76 -23.67
C ILE A 48 8.13 -5.15 -25.12
N THR A 49 7.60 -6.31 -25.51
CA THR A 49 7.45 -6.71 -26.90
C THR A 49 5.98 -6.98 -27.17
N ILE A 50 5.50 -6.50 -28.32
CA ILE A 50 4.14 -6.76 -28.80
C ILE A 50 4.23 -7.71 -30.01
N ARG A 51 3.62 -8.89 -29.90
CA ARG A 51 3.53 -9.88 -31.00
C ARG A 51 2.09 -10.24 -31.27
N TYR A 52 1.75 -10.44 -32.54
CA TYR A 52 0.43 -10.94 -32.94
C TYR A 52 0.53 -12.44 -33.24
N GLY A 53 -0.26 -13.25 -32.53
CA GLY A 53 -0.36 -14.69 -32.73
C GLY A 53 -1.80 -15.14 -32.93
N SER A 54 -1.99 -16.45 -33.05
CA SER A 54 -3.31 -17.08 -33.12
C SER A 54 -3.69 -17.66 -31.75
N GLY A 55 -4.85 -17.29 -31.25
CA GLY A 55 -5.50 -17.86 -30.07
C GLY A 55 -6.33 -19.10 -30.38
N LEU A 56 -7.10 -19.55 -29.39
CA LEU A 56 -8.00 -20.70 -29.55
C LEU A 56 -9.04 -20.38 -30.64
N LEU A 57 -9.26 -21.32 -31.57
CA LEU A 57 -10.12 -21.14 -32.76
C LEU A 57 -9.63 -20.10 -33.78
N GLY A 58 -8.31 -19.81 -33.83
CA GLY A 58 -7.72 -18.96 -34.89
C GLY A 58 -7.93 -17.46 -34.70
N GLN A 59 -8.45 -17.02 -33.56
CA GLN A 59 -8.64 -15.61 -33.25
C GLN A 59 -7.29 -14.90 -33.10
N LYS A 60 -7.12 -13.72 -33.69
CA LYS A 60 -5.88 -12.94 -33.48
C LYS A 60 -5.74 -12.57 -32.01
N LYS A 61 -4.63 -12.96 -31.38
CA LYS A 61 -4.32 -12.67 -29.99
C LYS A 61 -3.06 -11.81 -29.90
N VAL A 62 -3.13 -10.70 -29.18
CA VAL A 62 -1.96 -9.91 -28.81
C VAL A 62 -1.22 -10.64 -27.70
N MET A 63 0.06 -10.93 -27.94
CA MET A 63 0.99 -11.51 -26.98
C MET A 63 1.95 -10.42 -26.54
N LEU A 64 1.98 -10.17 -25.24
CA LEU A 64 2.83 -9.18 -24.61
C LEU A 64 3.89 -9.93 -23.79
N GLY A 65 5.14 -9.53 -23.96
CA GLY A 65 6.27 -10.01 -23.15
C GLY A 65 7.06 -8.84 -22.60
N VAL A 66 7.76 -9.03 -21.48
CA VAL A 66 8.70 -8.04 -20.94
C VAL A 66 10.09 -8.31 -21.52
N THR A 67 10.80 -7.26 -21.93
CA THR A 67 12.19 -7.37 -22.41
C THR A 67 13.17 -7.51 -21.25
N GLU A 68 14.44 -7.81 -21.52
CA GLU A 68 15.49 -7.76 -20.50
C GLU A 68 15.62 -6.35 -19.89
N ASN A 69 15.49 -5.30 -20.71
CA ASN A 69 15.50 -3.92 -20.25
C ASN A 69 14.32 -3.64 -19.30
N GLY A 70 13.12 -4.10 -19.65
CA GLY A 70 11.95 -4.00 -18.79
C GLY A 70 12.12 -4.75 -17.47
N ILE A 71 12.72 -5.94 -17.49
CA ILE A 71 13.03 -6.70 -16.26
C ILE A 71 14.00 -5.92 -15.38
N LYS A 72 15.10 -5.41 -15.96
CA LYS A 72 16.09 -4.62 -15.22
C LYS A 72 15.47 -3.40 -14.54
N GLN A 73 14.63 -2.65 -15.28
CA GLN A 73 13.94 -1.48 -14.73
C GLN A 73 12.97 -1.84 -13.61
N MET A 74 12.26 -2.97 -13.74
CA MET A 74 11.40 -3.46 -12.67
C MET A 74 12.17 -3.83 -11.40
N ASP A 75 13.35 -4.44 -11.55
CA ASP A 75 14.19 -4.84 -10.42
C ASP A 75 14.78 -3.60 -9.73
N GLU A 76 15.26 -2.61 -10.50
CA GLU A 76 15.71 -1.31 -9.96
C GLU A 76 14.60 -0.57 -9.19
N TYR A 77 13.38 -0.59 -9.71
CA TYR A 77 12.22 -0.01 -9.05
C TYR A 77 11.84 -0.77 -7.76
N ALA A 78 11.86 -2.11 -7.80
CA ALA A 78 11.61 -2.94 -6.62
C ALA A 78 12.67 -2.71 -5.53
N ASP A 79 13.93 -2.51 -5.90
CA ASP A 79 15.00 -2.14 -4.96
C ASP A 79 14.75 -0.77 -4.32
N GLY A 80 14.29 0.21 -5.10
CA GLY A 80 13.84 1.51 -4.61
C GLY A 80 12.71 1.36 -3.57
N LEU A 81 11.66 0.61 -3.92
CA LEU A 81 10.55 0.31 -3.00
C LEU A 81 11.04 -0.41 -1.73
N SER A 82 11.98 -1.34 -1.85
CA SER A 82 12.54 -2.08 -0.71
C SER A 82 13.34 -1.17 0.26
N LYS A 83 14.05 -0.18 -0.27
CA LYS A 83 14.73 0.84 0.55
C LYS A 83 13.71 1.70 1.30
N ARG A 84 12.67 2.17 0.61
CA ARG A 84 11.61 2.98 1.21
C ARG A 84 10.78 2.20 2.23
N TRP A 85 10.52 0.92 2.00
CA TRP A 85 9.86 0.05 2.98
C TRP A 85 10.65 -0.01 4.29
N ARG A 86 11.97 -0.20 4.21
CA ARG A 86 12.84 -0.21 5.41
C ARG A 86 12.82 1.13 6.16
N GLU A 87 12.84 2.24 5.43
CA GLU A 87 12.70 3.57 6.01
C GLU A 87 11.37 3.71 6.76
N MET A 88 10.26 3.32 6.14
CA MET A 88 8.94 3.34 6.77
C MET A 88 8.86 2.45 8.01
N VAL A 89 9.45 1.26 7.97
CA VAL A 89 9.54 0.37 9.13
C VAL A 89 10.33 1.03 10.27
N ASN A 90 11.47 1.65 9.96
CA ASN A 90 12.27 2.36 10.96
C ASN A 90 11.51 3.54 11.58
N LEU A 91 10.83 4.34 10.75
CA LEU A 91 9.95 5.41 11.22
C LEU A 91 8.84 4.86 12.12
N ALA A 92 8.26 3.71 11.79
CA ALA A 92 7.19 3.10 12.58
C ALA A 92 7.69 2.59 13.94
N ILE A 93 8.90 2.02 13.99
CA ILE A 93 9.56 1.57 15.22
C ILE A 93 9.96 2.76 16.09
N ALA A 94 10.55 3.80 15.49
CA ALA A 94 10.81 5.09 16.14
C ALA A 94 9.51 5.82 16.51
N GLY A 95 8.39 5.36 15.96
CA GLY A 95 7.03 5.83 16.11
C GLY A 95 6.71 7.12 15.35
N GLU A 96 7.53 7.61 14.42
CA GLU A 96 7.34 8.87 13.68
C GLU A 96 6.07 8.93 12.78
N ARG A 97 4.91 8.97 13.45
CA ARG A 97 3.53 9.25 13.02
C ARG A 97 3.43 10.16 11.81
N ALA A 98 3.76 11.43 12.08
CA ALA A 98 3.50 12.51 11.15
C ALA A 98 4.30 12.36 9.86
N THR A 99 5.56 11.89 9.96
CA THR A 99 6.42 11.63 8.81
C THR A 99 5.88 10.49 7.96
N LEU A 100 5.48 9.38 8.58
CA LEU A 100 4.84 8.27 7.87
C LEU A 100 3.57 8.70 7.14
N ASP A 101 2.70 9.43 7.84
CA ASP A 101 1.46 9.92 7.25
C ASP A 101 1.72 10.90 6.10
N GLN A 102 2.79 11.70 6.18
CA GLN A 102 3.16 12.63 5.13
C GLN A 102 3.66 11.87 3.89
N MET A 103 4.51 10.86 4.05
CA MET A 103 4.96 10.01 2.93
C MET A 103 3.77 9.39 2.17
N ILE A 104 2.74 8.92 2.89
CA ILE A 104 1.54 8.36 2.27
C ILE A 104 0.69 9.43 1.59
N ARG A 105 0.61 10.64 2.15
CA ARG A 105 -0.11 11.75 1.50
C ARG A 105 0.58 12.19 0.21
N ASP A 106 1.90 12.27 0.23
CA ASP A 106 2.70 12.68 -0.93
C ASP A 106 2.66 11.61 -2.02
N GLU A 107 2.66 10.33 -1.62
CA GLU A 107 2.64 9.19 -2.55
C GLU A 107 1.60 8.14 -2.15
N PRO A 108 0.31 8.36 -2.49
CA PRO A 108 -0.80 7.50 -2.07
C PRO A 108 -0.71 6.04 -2.54
N LEU A 109 0.03 5.78 -3.62
CA LEU A 109 0.20 4.44 -4.18
C LEU A 109 1.47 3.73 -3.68
N LEU A 110 2.31 4.38 -2.87
CA LEU A 110 3.62 3.86 -2.48
C LEU A 110 3.52 2.44 -1.89
N VAL A 111 2.69 2.26 -0.87
CA VAL A 111 2.56 0.96 -0.18
C VAL A 111 1.81 -0.06 -1.06
N ASN A 112 0.85 0.40 -1.87
CA ASN A 112 0.19 -0.47 -2.84
C ASN A 112 1.21 -1.05 -3.84
N MET A 113 2.16 -0.24 -4.29
CA MET A 113 3.22 -0.69 -5.18
C MET A 113 4.21 -1.60 -4.45
N MET A 114 4.53 -1.33 -3.18
CA MET A 114 5.38 -2.23 -2.40
C MET A 114 4.76 -3.62 -2.25
N VAL A 115 3.46 -3.70 -1.94
CA VAL A 115 2.72 -4.97 -1.86
C VAL A 115 2.66 -5.62 -3.24
N PHE A 116 2.34 -4.84 -4.27
CA PHE A 116 2.26 -5.34 -5.63
C PHE A 116 3.58 -5.97 -6.07
N TYR A 117 4.73 -5.37 -5.77
CA TYR A 117 6.05 -5.92 -6.09
C TYR A 117 6.58 -6.93 -5.06
N GLY A 118 5.84 -7.19 -3.98
CA GLY A 118 6.20 -8.18 -2.97
C GLY A 118 7.41 -7.79 -2.11
N VAL A 119 7.68 -6.50 -1.95
CA VAL A 119 8.82 -6.02 -1.13
C VAL A 119 8.46 -5.80 0.34
N THR A 120 7.17 -5.86 0.68
CA THR A 120 6.69 -5.85 2.06
C THR A 120 6.65 -7.26 2.64
N ASP A 121 6.84 -7.40 3.95
CA ASP A 121 6.53 -8.64 4.67
C ASP A 121 5.25 -8.49 5.51
N THR A 122 4.34 -9.46 5.35
CA THR A 122 3.03 -9.49 6.03
C THR A 122 3.15 -9.58 7.55
N ALA A 123 4.23 -10.17 8.05
CA ALA A 123 4.53 -10.25 9.47
C ALA A 123 4.79 -8.86 10.08
N THR A 124 5.60 -8.03 9.44
CA THR A 124 5.89 -6.66 9.87
C THR A 124 4.66 -5.77 9.73
N LEU A 125 3.91 -5.89 8.63
CA LEU A 125 2.62 -5.20 8.47
C LEU A 125 1.68 -5.46 9.65
N SER A 126 1.63 -6.71 10.11
CA SER A 126 0.79 -7.13 11.24
C SER A 126 1.35 -6.69 12.60
N ARG A 127 2.65 -6.93 12.85
CA ARG A 127 3.30 -6.66 14.14
C ARG A 127 3.36 -5.16 14.47
N LEU A 128 3.68 -4.34 13.47
CA LEU A 128 3.77 -2.89 13.63
C LEU A 128 2.44 -2.19 13.38
N ASN A 129 1.35 -2.96 13.18
CA ASN A 129 0.01 -2.45 12.89
C ASN A 129 -0.01 -1.49 11.69
N LEU A 130 0.88 -1.67 10.72
CA LEU A 130 1.08 -0.80 9.56
C LEU A 130 -0.02 -0.91 8.50
N ARG A 131 -1.06 -1.71 8.76
CA ARG A 131 -2.21 -1.85 7.87
C ARG A 131 -2.93 -0.52 7.62
N PHE A 132 -2.81 0.45 8.52
CA PHE A 132 -3.31 1.81 8.28
C PHE A 132 -2.70 2.46 7.03
N LEU A 133 -1.48 2.08 6.63
CA LEU A 133 -0.81 2.60 5.43
C LEU A 133 -1.47 2.13 4.12
N LEU A 134 -2.20 1.01 4.15
CA LEU A 134 -2.95 0.50 2.99
C LEU A 134 -4.33 1.12 2.87
N GLU A 135 -4.93 1.52 3.99
CA GLU A 135 -6.33 1.90 4.05
C GLU A 135 -6.52 3.40 4.39
N GLY A 136 -5.46 4.13 4.77
CA GLY A 136 -5.52 5.55 5.17
C GLY A 136 -6.20 5.80 6.52
N LYS A 137 -6.33 4.76 7.36
CA LYS A 137 -7.24 4.75 8.52
C LYS A 137 -6.49 4.76 9.84
N HIS A 138 -6.65 5.80 10.66
CA HIS A 138 -6.19 5.76 12.04
C HIS A 138 -6.99 4.69 12.81
N LEU A 139 -6.34 3.70 13.40
CA LEU A 139 -7.03 2.63 14.13
C LEU A 139 -6.96 2.87 15.65
N CYS A 140 -8.04 2.55 16.35
CA CYS A 140 -8.03 2.49 17.80
C CYS A 140 -7.01 1.45 18.28
N TYR A 141 -6.12 1.83 19.18
CA TYR A 141 -5.07 0.97 19.74
C TYR A 141 -5.60 -0.37 20.26
N LYS A 142 -6.71 -0.34 21.00
CA LYS A 142 -7.26 -1.53 21.69
C LYS A 142 -8.15 -2.40 20.81
N CYS A 143 -9.24 -1.87 20.26
CA CYS A 143 -10.19 -2.67 19.47
C CYS A 143 -9.92 -2.70 17.97
N LYS A 144 -8.90 -1.98 17.49
CA LYS A 144 -8.53 -1.86 16.07
C LYS A 144 -9.64 -1.32 15.16
N LYS A 145 -10.73 -0.78 15.72
CA LYS A 145 -11.76 -0.10 14.93
C LYS A 145 -11.21 1.18 14.32
N GLU A 146 -11.70 1.51 13.13
CA GLU A 146 -11.35 2.73 12.41
C GLU A 146 -11.79 3.99 13.19
N LEU A 147 -10.88 4.95 13.29
CA LEU A 147 -11.06 6.29 13.87
C LEU A 147 -11.03 7.31 12.73
N GLY A 148 -12.18 7.54 12.12
CA GLY A 148 -12.35 8.54 11.07
C GLY A 148 -12.11 9.97 11.58
N LYS A 149 -12.14 10.93 10.64
CA LYS A 149 -11.92 12.37 10.92
C LYS A 149 -12.82 12.93 12.02
N PHE A 150 -14.05 12.43 12.13
CA PHE A 150 -15.05 12.87 13.11
C PHE A 150 -15.13 11.98 14.35
N SER A 151 -14.26 10.96 14.46
CA SER A 151 -14.23 10.10 15.64
C SER A 151 -13.56 10.81 16.80
N GLN A 152 -14.15 10.70 17.99
CA GLN A 152 -13.51 11.13 19.22
C GLN A 152 -12.34 10.18 19.54
N LYS A 153 -11.14 10.77 19.69
CA LYS A 153 -9.88 10.07 19.90
C LYS A 153 -9.30 10.45 21.25
N PHE A 154 -8.75 9.48 21.96
CA PHE A 154 -8.18 9.67 23.28
C PHE A 154 -6.74 9.16 23.32
N SER A 155 -5.82 10.06 23.60
CA SER A 155 -4.39 9.81 23.66
C SER A 155 -3.96 9.30 25.04
N VAL A 156 -2.67 8.98 25.20
CA VAL A 156 -2.07 8.69 26.51
C VAL A 156 -2.21 9.86 27.49
N SER A 157 -2.19 11.10 27.01
CA SER A 157 -2.39 12.29 27.85
C SER A 157 -3.79 12.27 28.47
N ASP A 158 -4.81 11.92 27.68
CA ASP A 158 -6.19 11.83 28.16
C ASP A 158 -6.32 10.71 29.20
N VAL A 159 -5.78 9.52 28.92
CA VAL A 159 -5.83 8.39 29.88
C VAL A 159 -5.20 8.79 31.23
N ARG A 160 -4.07 9.52 31.21
CA ARG A 160 -3.41 10.01 32.42
C ARG A 160 -4.19 11.12 33.11
N LYS A 161 -4.78 12.05 32.35
CA LYS A 161 -5.59 13.16 32.89
C LYS A 161 -6.77 12.64 33.74
N PHE A 162 -7.39 11.55 33.31
CA PHE A 162 -8.48 10.91 34.04
C PHE A 162 -8.01 9.83 35.05
N ASN A 163 -6.70 9.72 35.27
CA ASN A 163 -6.06 8.77 36.19
C ASN A 163 -6.42 7.30 35.92
N PHE A 164 -6.70 6.96 34.65
CA PHE A 164 -7.01 5.60 34.23
C PHE A 164 -5.75 4.74 34.12
N LYS A 165 -5.90 3.43 34.29
CA LYS A 165 -4.80 2.48 34.07
C LYS A 165 -4.45 2.44 32.59
N LEU A 166 -3.24 2.90 32.26
CA LEU A 166 -2.74 2.91 30.89
C LEU A 166 -2.69 1.48 30.32
N PRO A 167 -3.26 1.21 29.12
CA PRO A 167 -3.11 -0.07 28.45
C PRO A 167 -1.63 -0.39 28.23
N ARG A 168 -1.25 -1.65 28.49
CA ARG A 168 0.15 -2.09 28.40
C ARG A 168 0.66 -1.90 26.97
N GLY A 169 1.72 -1.09 26.82
CA GLY A 169 2.36 -0.81 25.53
C GLY A 169 1.72 0.32 24.72
N MET A 170 0.74 1.06 25.27
CA MET A 170 0.19 2.25 24.61
C MET A 170 1.19 3.41 24.69
N THR A 171 1.47 4.04 23.54
CA THR A 171 2.42 5.15 23.41
C THR A 171 1.69 6.47 23.13
N THR A 172 2.36 7.62 23.29
CA THR A 172 1.76 8.96 23.05
C THR A 172 1.24 9.18 21.64
N ARG A 173 1.54 8.27 20.72
CA ARG A 173 1.13 8.30 19.32
C ARG A 173 -0.02 7.34 19.00
N ASP A 174 -0.54 6.67 20.02
CA ASP A 174 -1.68 5.78 19.95
C ASP A 174 -2.95 6.48 20.45
N ASP A 175 -4.04 6.25 19.73
CA ASP A 175 -5.37 6.73 20.09
C ASP A 175 -6.28 5.57 20.50
N LEU A 176 -7.14 5.82 21.49
CA LEU A 176 -8.29 4.97 21.80
C LEU A 176 -9.56 5.61 21.23
N CYS A 177 -10.49 4.75 20.82
CA CYS A 177 -11.86 5.20 20.60
C CYS A 177 -12.58 5.45 21.92
N ASN A 178 -13.70 6.20 21.84
CA ASN A 178 -14.55 6.47 23.00
C ASN A 178 -14.89 5.19 23.79
N ASP A 179 -15.45 4.16 23.15
CA ASP A 179 -15.85 2.94 23.87
C ASP A 179 -14.67 2.23 24.56
N CYS A 180 -13.48 2.25 23.96
CA CYS A 180 -12.30 1.62 24.57
C CYS A 180 -11.72 2.48 25.68
N PHE A 181 -11.85 3.80 25.58
CA PHE A 181 -11.46 4.75 26.60
C PHE A 181 -12.39 4.66 27.82
N ASP A 182 -13.70 4.67 27.60
CA ASP A 182 -14.72 4.52 28.65
C ASP A 182 -14.59 3.19 29.40
N LYS A 183 -14.18 2.12 28.71
CA LYS A 183 -13.89 0.81 29.34
C LYS A 183 -12.64 0.80 30.22
N LEU A 184 -11.84 1.87 30.25
CA LEU A 184 -10.75 2.02 31.20
C LEU A 184 -11.22 2.58 32.55
N ASP A 185 -12.41 3.17 32.59
CA ASP A 185 -13.03 3.64 33.81
C ASP A 185 -13.48 2.45 34.67
N THR A 186 -12.71 2.19 35.72
CA THR A 186 -12.98 1.10 36.68
C THR A 186 -14.09 1.44 37.67
N SER A 187 -14.49 2.72 37.78
CA SER A 187 -15.60 3.13 38.65
C SER A 187 -16.96 2.69 38.09
N ARG A 188 -17.10 2.61 36.76
CA ARG A 188 -18.30 2.14 36.06
C ARG A 188 -18.43 0.61 35.95
N GLN A 189 -17.38 -0.15 36.28
CA GLN A 189 -17.38 -1.62 36.17
C GLN A 189 -17.78 -2.35 37.47
N ARG A 190 -18.06 -1.61 38.55
CA ARG A 190 -18.46 -2.15 39.86
C ARG A 190 -19.94 -1.87 40.22
N GLY A 191 -20.74 -1.47 39.24
CA GLY A 191 -22.20 -1.31 39.36
C GLY A 191 -22.94 -2.48 38.74
#